data_AF-A0A5J4F581-F1
#
_entry.id   AF-A0A5J4F581-F1
#
_cell.length_a   1.000
_cell.length_b   1.000
_cell.length_c   1.000
_cell.angle_alpha   90.00
_cell.angle_beta   90.00
_cell.angle_gamma   90.00
#
_symmetry.space_group_name_H-M   'P 1'
#
loop_
_entity.id
_entity.type
_entity.pdbx_description
1 polymer ?
#
loop_
_entity_poly.entity_id
_entity_poly.type
_entity_poly.pdbx_seq_one_letter_code
_entity_poly.pdbx_strand_id
1 'polypeptide(L)'
;MKQQKSSLAYAKVQSLYFLKMGEVETVRHLAVFMGRGERTIHRWLSFYRKGGIEGLLSEGNPPGRPKKISGEEVALLQNELKDPVGFTSYKEIYFWLSVVREISVSYTTVYHLVRQELGSSIKST
;
A
#
# COMPACT_ATOMS: atom_id res chain seq x y z
N MET A 1 7.81 -20.80 17.47
CA MET A 1 6.56 -20.18 16.97
C MET A 1 6.19 -18.84 17.62
N LYS A 2 6.80 -18.39 18.73
CA LYS A 2 6.44 -17.13 19.44
C LYS A 2 6.96 -15.80 18.83
N GLN A 3 7.56 -15.80 17.65
CA GLN A 3 8.20 -14.60 17.06
C GLN A 3 7.26 -13.75 16.18
N GLN A 4 6.08 -14.24 15.81
CA GLN A 4 5.21 -13.54 14.87
C GLN A 4 4.26 -12.57 15.60
N LYS A 5 4.33 -11.27 15.29
CA LYS A 5 3.52 -10.21 15.94
C LYS A 5 2.08 -10.11 15.42
N SER A 6 1.79 -10.62 14.22
CA SER A 6 0.47 -10.56 13.57
C SER A 6 -0.26 -11.92 13.65
N SER A 7 -1.53 -11.90 14.07
CA SER A 7 -2.37 -13.11 14.18
C SER A 7 -2.56 -13.82 12.83
N LEU A 8 -2.62 -13.07 11.74
CA LEU A 8 -2.71 -13.60 10.38
C LEU A 8 -1.40 -14.28 9.96
N ALA A 9 -0.27 -13.64 10.24
CA ALA A 9 1.04 -14.18 9.94
C ALA A 9 1.31 -15.46 10.76
N TYR A 10 0.86 -15.50 12.01
CA TYR A 10 0.92 -16.71 12.83
C TYR A 10 0.12 -17.85 12.20
N ALA A 11 -1.14 -17.59 11.81
CA ALA A 11 -1.98 -18.59 11.16
C ALA A 11 -1.35 -19.12 9.86
N LYS A 12 -0.76 -18.25 9.04
CA LYS A 12 -0.02 -18.66 7.84
C LYS A 12 1.09 -19.65 8.15
N VAL A 13 1.95 -19.36 9.13
CA VAL A 13 3.06 -20.26 9.53
C VAL A 13 2.52 -21.55 10.13
N GLN A 14 1.46 -21.46 10.95
CA GLN A 14 0.80 -22.60 11.56
C GLN A 14 0.22 -23.56 10.50
N SER A 15 -0.31 -23.03 9.39
CA SER A 15 -0.80 -23.84 8.27
C SER A 15 0.29 -24.72 7.65
N LEU A 16 1.52 -24.20 7.52
CA LEU A 16 2.66 -24.97 7.04
C LEU A 16 3.11 -26.01 8.06
N TYR A 17 3.06 -25.66 9.36
CA TYR A 17 3.43 -26.58 10.43
C TYR A 17 2.55 -27.82 10.43
N PHE A 18 1.22 -27.67 10.33
CA PHE A 18 0.30 -28.80 10.30
C PHE A 18 0.50 -29.70 9.08
N LEU A 19 0.75 -29.11 7.90
CA LEU A 19 1.09 -29.89 6.71
C LEU A 19 2.42 -30.63 6.86
N LYS A 20 3.41 -30.02 7.51
CA LYS A 20 4.72 -30.64 7.75
C LYS A 20 4.66 -31.80 8.75
N MET A 21 3.80 -31.70 9.75
CA MET A 21 3.62 -32.72 10.78
C MET A 21 2.80 -33.93 10.29
N GLY A 22 2.14 -33.84 9.14
CA GLY A 22 1.30 -34.92 8.62
C GLY A 22 -0.07 -35.06 9.31
N GLU A 23 -0.38 -34.18 10.28
CA GLU A 23 -1.68 -34.10 10.97
C GLU A 23 -2.84 -33.81 10.01
N VAL A 24 -2.53 -33.24 8.85
CA VAL A 24 -3.49 -32.86 7.83
C VAL A 24 -2.98 -33.26 6.45
N GLU A 25 -3.70 -34.18 5.80
CA GLU A 25 -3.32 -34.70 4.49
C GLU A 25 -3.80 -33.84 3.31
N THR A 26 -4.86 -33.04 3.50
CA THR A 26 -5.48 -32.28 2.40
C THR A 26 -5.69 -30.80 2.74
N VAL A 27 -5.65 -29.95 1.72
CA VAL A 27 -5.92 -28.50 1.86
C VAL A 27 -7.33 -28.25 2.40
N ARG A 28 -8.31 -29.06 1.98
CA ARG A 28 -9.69 -29.00 2.47
C ARG A 28 -9.78 -29.31 3.97
N HIS A 29 -9.12 -30.37 4.43
CA HIS A 29 -9.06 -30.69 5.86
C HIS A 29 -8.38 -29.55 6.64
N LEU A 30 -7.29 -28.99 6.11
CA LEU A 30 -6.59 -27.86 6.74
C LEU A 30 -7.48 -26.63 6.87
N ALA A 31 -8.27 -26.33 5.84
CA ALA A 31 -9.18 -25.20 5.81
C ALA A 31 -10.25 -25.31 6.92
N VAL A 32 -10.88 -26.48 7.05
CA VAL A 32 -11.85 -26.77 8.11
C VAL A 32 -11.20 -26.69 9.49
N PHE A 33 -10.05 -27.36 9.67
CA PHE A 33 -9.31 -27.41 10.92
C PHE A 33 -8.90 -26.02 11.42
N MET A 34 -8.51 -25.12 10.51
CA MET A 34 -8.10 -23.76 10.83
C MET A 34 -9.25 -22.75 10.85
N GLY A 35 -10.48 -23.14 10.50
CA GLY A 35 -11.63 -22.22 10.36
C GLY A 35 -11.42 -21.16 9.28
N ARG A 36 -10.77 -21.50 8.16
CA ARG A 36 -10.45 -20.58 7.06
C ARG A 36 -11.03 -21.12 5.75
N GLY A 37 -11.35 -20.22 4.81
CA GLY A 37 -11.77 -20.64 3.47
C GLY A 37 -10.66 -21.37 2.71
N GLU A 38 -10.99 -22.43 1.99
CA GLU A 38 -10.04 -23.25 1.21
C GLU A 38 -9.23 -22.42 0.20
N ARG A 39 -9.88 -21.46 -0.47
CA ARG A 39 -9.23 -20.51 -1.40
C ARG A 39 -8.12 -19.69 -0.71
N THR A 40 -8.29 -19.35 0.56
CA THR A 40 -7.30 -18.60 1.35
C THR A 40 -6.07 -19.47 1.62
N ILE A 41 -6.28 -20.72 2.00
CA ILE A 41 -5.17 -21.67 2.24
C ILE A 41 -4.42 -21.93 0.93
N HIS A 42 -5.12 -22.19 -0.19
CA HIS A 42 -4.46 -22.32 -1.50
C HIS A 42 -3.64 -21.09 -1.86
N ARG A 43 -4.17 -19.88 -1.62
CA ARG A 43 -3.45 -18.63 -1.87
C ARG A 43 -2.17 -18.54 -1.02
N TRP A 44 -2.25 -18.86 0.27
CA TRP A 44 -1.08 -18.89 1.15
C TRP A 44 -0.03 -19.88 0.68
N LEU A 45 -0.43 -21.11 0.37
CA LEU A 45 0.48 -22.14 -0.15
C LEU A 45 1.09 -21.74 -1.49
N SER A 46 0.33 -21.06 -2.36
CA SER A 46 0.88 -20.52 -3.61
C SER A 46 1.94 -19.46 -3.36
N PHE A 47 1.76 -18.55 -2.39
CA PHE A 47 2.78 -17.57 -2.05
C PHE A 47 4.02 -18.22 -1.45
N TYR A 48 3.82 -19.21 -0.57
CA TYR A 48 4.92 -19.99 -0.01
C TYR A 48 5.72 -20.71 -1.10
N ARG A 49 5.05 -21.35 -2.07
CA ARG A 49 5.74 -22.03 -3.19
C ARG A 49 6.53 -21.07 -4.08
N LYS A 50 6.08 -19.82 -4.22
CA LYS A 50 6.72 -18.82 -5.08
C LYS A 50 7.89 -18.08 -4.41
N GLY A 51 7.78 -17.79 -3.12
CA GLY A 51 8.74 -16.93 -2.40
C GLY A 51 9.17 -17.45 -1.04
N GLY A 52 8.93 -18.72 -0.74
CA GLY A 52 9.25 -19.32 0.55
C GLY A 52 8.51 -18.65 1.72
N ILE A 53 9.14 -18.67 2.89
CA ILE A 53 8.56 -18.08 4.10
C ILE A 53 8.38 -16.57 3.96
N GLU A 54 9.29 -15.88 3.27
CA GLU A 54 9.20 -14.44 3.02
C GLU A 54 8.02 -14.12 2.12
N GLY A 55 7.81 -14.89 1.04
CA GLY A 55 6.65 -14.75 0.17
C GLY A 55 5.33 -14.99 0.91
N LEU A 56 5.28 -15.98 1.80
CA LEU A 56 4.10 -16.24 2.63
C LEU A 56 3.82 -15.08 3.60
N LEU A 57 4.88 -14.58 4.24
CA LEU A 57 4.79 -13.55 5.27
C LEU A 57 4.71 -12.13 4.72
N SER A 58 5.03 -11.93 3.43
CA SER A 58 4.87 -10.65 2.77
C SER A 58 3.44 -10.16 2.98
N GLU A 59 3.31 -9.04 3.69
CA GLU A 59 2.05 -8.34 3.87
C GLU A 59 1.72 -7.61 2.57
N GLY A 60 1.45 -8.39 1.53
CA GLY A 60 1.01 -7.89 0.25
C GLY A 60 -0.44 -7.42 0.36
N ASN A 61 -0.67 -6.30 1.03
CA ASN A 61 -1.75 -5.44 0.59
C ASN A 61 -1.34 -5.03 -0.83
N PRO A 62 -2.12 -5.38 -1.86
CA PRO A 62 -1.89 -4.83 -3.18
C PRO A 62 -1.78 -3.33 -3.00
N PRO A 63 -0.74 -2.67 -3.56
CA PRO A 63 -0.72 -1.21 -3.54
C PRO A 63 -2.09 -0.77 -4.08
N GLY A 64 -2.75 0.12 -3.34
CA GLY A 64 -4.04 0.65 -3.75
C GLY A 64 -3.94 1.29 -5.13
N ARG A 65 -5.05 1.80 -5.65
CA ARG A 65 -5.06 2.49 -6.95
C ARG A 65 -3.89 3.49 -7.01
N PRO A 66 -3.04 3.44 -8.05
CA PRO A 66 -1.90 4.36 -8.15
C PRO A 66 -2.40 5.80 -8.09
N LYS A 67 -1.62 6.66 -7.42
CA LYS A 67 -1.94 8.08 -7.32
C LYS A 67 -2.01 8.68 -8.73
N LYS A 68 -2.95 9.60 -8.95
CA LYS A 68 -3.07 10.34 -10.21
C LYS A 68 -1.87 11.25 -10.48
N ILE A 69 -1.26 11.76 -9.41
CA ILE A 69 -0.06 12.60 -9.46
C ILE A 69 1.13 11.66 -9.28
N SER A 70 2.02 11.61 -10.28
CA SER A 70 3.22 10.78 -10.22
C SER A 70 4.19 11.31 -9.17
N GLY A 71 5.12 10.47 -8.72
CA GLY A 71 6.17 10.92 -7.79
C GLY A 71 7.05 12.05 -8.36
N GLU A 72 7.26 12.05 -9.67
CA GLU A 72 8.02 13.09 -10.39
C GLU A 72 7.31 14.45 -10.32
N GLU A 73 6.00 14.47 -10.55
CA GLU A 73 5.16 15.66 -10.45
C GLU A 73 5.15 16.24 -9.03
N VAL A 74 5.13 15.36 -8.02
CA VAL A 74 5.24 15.78 -6.61
C VAL A 74 6.59 16.41 -6.32
N ALA A 75 7.68 15.84 -6.83
CA ALA A 75 9.03 16.38 -6.63
C ALA A 75 9.20 17.75 -7.32
N LEU A 76 8.63 17.92 -8.52
CA LEU A 76 8.63 19.21 -9.23
C LEU A 76 7.82 20.25 -8.48
N LEU A 77 6.61 19.90 -8.04
CA LEU A 77 5.80 20.79 -7.19
C LEU A 77 6.54 21.18 -5.90
N GLN A 78 7.27 20.25 -5.28
CA GLN A 78 8.07 20.54 -4.09
C GLN A 78 9.22 21.51 -4.38
N ASN A 79 9.81 21.49 -5.57
CA ASN A 79 10.85 22.44 -5.96
C ASN A 79 10.26 23.83 -6.23
N GLU A 80 9.14 23.92 -6.95
CA GLU A 80 8.43 25.18 -7.19
C GLU A 80 7.96 25.84 -5.88
N LEU A 81 7.54 25.03 -4.91
CA LEU A 81 7.15 25.50 -3.58
C LEU A 81 8.32 26.03 -2.72
N LYS A 82 9.57 25.74 -3.09
CA LYS A 82 10.77 26.30 -2.43
C LYS A 82 11.22 27.62 -3.03
N ASP A 83 10.74 27.97 -4.23
CA ASP A 83 11.08 29.22 -4.89
C ASP A 83 10.50 30.42 -4.10
N PRO A 84 11.28 31.49 -3.85
CA PRO A 84 10.80 32.69 -3.17
C PRO A 84 9.58 33.35 -3.82
N VAL A 85 9.34 33.18 -5.13
CA VAL A 85 8.21 33.72 -5.91
C VAL A 85 7.00 32.75 -5.97
N GLY A 86 7.11 31.56 -5.36
CA GLY A 86 6.18 30.44 -5.54
C GLY A 86 4.69 30.68 -5.18
N PHE A 87 3.91 29.60 -5.24
CA PHE A 87 2.44 29.66 -5.17
C PHE A 87 1.89 30.38 -3.92
N THR A 88 0.96 31.30 -4.15
CA THR A 88 0.28 32.09 -3.10
C THR A 88 -0.97 31.39 -2.58
N SER A 89 -1.55 30.46 -3.36
CA SER A 89 -2.76 29.74 -2.97
C SER A 89 -2.85 28.32 -3.52
N TYR A 90 -3.64 27.48 -2.85
CA TYR A 90 -3.98 26.14 -3.34
C TYR A 90 -4.68 26.16 -4.71
N LYS A 91 -5.35 27.27 -5.04
CA LYS A 91 -6.02 27.44 -6.34
C LYS A 91 -5.02 27.59 -7.47
N GLU A 92 -3.91 28.30 -7.25
CA GLU A 92 -2.83 28.41 -8.23
C GLU A 92 -2.15 27.06 -8.46
N ILE A 93 -1.91 26.29 -7.40
CA ILE A 93 -1.35 24.93 -7.51
C ILE A 93 -2.30 24.04 -8.32
N TYR A 94 -3.61 24.13 -8.06
CA TYR A 94 -4.63 23.41 -8.83
C TYR A 94 -4.63 23.80 -10.31
N PHE A 95 -4.52 25.10 -10.64
CA PHE A 95 -4.43 25.56 -12.02
C PHE A 95 -3.14 25.10 -12.69
N TRP A 96 -2.00 25.18 -12.00
CA TRP A 96 -0.73 24.72 -12.54
C TRP A 96 -0.76 23.22 -12.86
N LEU A 97 -1.27 22.38 -11.95
CA LEU A 97 -1.42 20.94 -12.19
C LEU A 97 -2.40 20.62 -13.33
N SER A 98 -3.50 21.36 -13.44
CA SER A 98 -4.54 21.08 -14.45
C SER A 98 -4.25 21.66 -15.83
N VAL A 99 -3.63 22.85 -15.90
CA VAL A 99 -3.41 23.60 -17.14
C VAL A 99 -1.99 23.42 -17.67
N VAL A 100 -0.98 23.51 -16.80
CA VAL A 100 0.43 23.43 -17.23
C VAL A 100 0.88 21.97 -17.33
N ARG A 101 0.43 21.13 -16.42
CA ARG A 101 0.79 19.70 -16.36
C ARG A 101 -0.27 18.78 -16.98
N GLU A 102 -1.42 19.33 -17.37
CA GLU A 102 -2.56 18.58 -17.95
C GLU A 102 -3.06 17.41 -17.08
N ILE A 103 -2.87 17.48 -15.76
CA ILE A 103 -3.26 16.42 -14.83
C ILE A 103 -4.66 16.72 -14.28
N SER A 104 -5.63 15.88 -14.63
CA SER A 104 -7.00 15.96 -14.09
C SER A 104 -7.07 15.46 -12.64
N VAL A 105 -6.83 16.39 -11.71
CA VAL A 105 -6.95 16.19 -10.26
C VAL A 105 -8.09 17.01 -9.69
N SER A 106 -8.69 16.59 -8.58
CA SER A 106 -9.66 17.42 -7.86
C SER A 106 -8.93 18.41 -6.96
N TYR A 107 -9.57 19.54 -6.67
CA TYR A 107 -9.07 20.52 -5.70
C TYR A 107 -8.78 19.89 -4.33
N THR A 108 -9.61 18.93 -3.89
CA THR A 108 -9.41 18.19 -2.65
C THR A 108 -8.11 17.36 -2.66
N THR A 109 -7.77 16.72 -3.78
CA THR A 109 -6.51 15.99 -3.93
C THR A 109 -5.31 16.93 -3.80
N VAL A 110 -5.39 18.11 -4.40
CA VAL A 110 -4.32 19.13 -4.29
C VAL A 110 -4.16 19.61 -2.85
N TYR A 111 -5.26 19.91 -2.17
CA TYR A 111 -5.23 20.32 -0.76
C TYR A 111 -4.61 19.24 0.13
N HIS A 112 -5.01 17.97 -0.02
CA HIS A 112 -4.43 16.87 0.74
C HIS A 112 -2.95 16.68 0.44
N LEU A 113 -2.55 16.69 -0.83
CA LEU A 113 -1.15 16.55 -1.23
C LEU A 113 -0.29 17.63 -0.57
N VAL A 114 -0.67 18.91 -0.73
CA VAL A 114 0.15 20.03 -0.26
C VAL A 114 0.17 20.10 1.27
N ARG A 115 -0.99 19.89 1.92
CA ARG A 115 -1.07 20.04 3.38
C ARG A 115 -0.53 18.82 4.15
N GLN A 116 -0.81 17.60 3.68
CA GLN A 116 -0.49 16.37 4.42
C GLN A 116 0.84 15.76 3.98
N GLU A 117 1.17 15.80 2.69
CA GLU A 117 2.38 15.12 2.17
C GLU A 117 3.57 16.07 2.05
N LEU A 118 3.34 17.32 1.59
CA LEU A 118 4.42 18.27 1.34
C LEU A 118 4.73 19.19 2.53
N GLY A 119 3.86 19.24 3.55
CA GLY A 119 4.03 20.09 4.73
C GLY A 119 3.95 21.57 4.37
N SER A 120 2.78 22.18 4.60
CA SER A 120 2.39 23.55 4.22
C SER A 120 3.54 24.57 4.06
N SER A 121 3.91 24.86 2.81
CA SER A 121 4.84 25.93 2.44
C SER A 121 4.17 27.03 1.61
N ILE A 122 2.84 27.11 1.63
CA ILE A 122 2.14 28.24 1.01
C ILE A 122 2.39 29.46 1.89
N LYS A 123 2.98 30.51 1.31
CA LYS A 123 3.14 31.78 1.99
C LYS A 123 1.76 32.41 2.12
N SER A 124 1.16 32.33 3.31
CA SER A 124 -0.02 33.12 3.63
C SER A 124 0.34 34.60 3.50
N THR A 125 -0.46 35.32 2.72
CA THR A 125 -0.48 36.80 2.73
C THR A 125 -0.91 37.31 4.11
#